data_AF-A0A3B1J4A2-F1
#
_entry.id   AF-A0A3B1J4A2-F1
#
_cell.length_a   1.000
_cell.length_b   1.000
_cell.length_c   1.000
_cell.angle_alpha   90.00
_cell.angle_beta   90.00
_cell.angle_gamma   90.00
#
_symmetry.space_group_name_H-M   'P 1'
#
loop_
_entity.id
_entity.type
_entity.pdbx_description
1 polymer ?
#
loop_
_entity_poly.entity_id
_entity_poly.type
_entity_poly.pdbx_seq_one_letter_code
_entity_poly.pdbx_strand_id
1 'polypeptide(L)'
;MNKSACTTLDQSQSENSLETPPTVFNSAVGGGAAQWENWEQREEIRHGYIGVVMAFVELTSTAAQLYDKWMKRADPRTKDWLLMSSPLPQTIIISLYIVFVMVLGPRLMENRKPFDLKRVLILYNFSVVALSVYMSYEFVMSGWGTGYSFGCDLVDYSRSPQAMRMANTCWLYYFSKFIELLDTVFFVLRKKNNQISFLHVYHHSIMPFTWWFGVRFAPGGLGTFHALLNCIVHVIMYTYYGLSALGPAYQKYLWWKKHLTSIQLLQFVIVNLHIAQYFFMKDCPYPFPLFIYIIAVYGLVFLFLFLNFWYHAYTKGKRLPKITKLQNNNNNGLKNGKLE
;
A
#
# COMPACT_ATOMS: atom_id res chain seq x y z
N MET A 1 -47.36 -34.60 -43.51
CA MET A 1 -47.93 -35.84 -44.06
C MET A 1 -47.06 -37.01 -43.59
N ASN A 2 -47.69 -38.00 -42.96
CA ASN A 2 -47.26 -39.37 -42.56
C ASN A 2 -45.99 -39.47 -41.69
N LYS A 3 -45.96 -39.88 -40.41
CA LYS A 3 -46.71 -40.85 -39.56
C LYS A 3 -46.63 -42.35 -39.95
N SER A 4 -46.42 -43.15 -38.89
CA SER A 4 -46.53 -44.62 -38.71
C SER A 4 -45.24 -45.43 -38.90
N ALA A 5 -44.91 -46.48 -38.12
CA ALA A 5 -45.43 -47.09 -36.88
C ALA A 5 -44.41 -48.21 -36.47
N CYS A 6 -44.10 -48.42 -35.18
CA CYS A 6 -44.59 -49.52 -34.27
C CYS A 6 -44.20 -50.94 -34.73
N THR A 7 -43.48 -51.78 -33.95
CA THR A 7 -43.95 -52.68 -32.85
C THR A 7 -42.72 -53.26 -32.08
N THR A 8 -42.60 -53.29 -30.73
CA THR A 8 -43.02 -54.32 -29.71
C THR A 8 -42.67 -55.77 -30.05
N LEU A 9 -42.16 -56.69 -29.20
CA LEU A 9 -42.07 -56.97 -27.75
C LEU A 9 -40.99 -58.09 -27.57
N ASP A 10 -40.36 -58.27 -26.40
CA ASP A 10 -40.67 -59.39 -25.47
C ASP A 10 -39.70 -59.49 -24.27
N GLN A 11 -40.24 -59.95 -23.15
CA GLN A 11 -39.55 -60.23 -21.88
C GLN A 11 -39.08 -61.69 -21.82
N SER A 12 -37.95 -61.97 -21.14
CA SER A 12 -37.80 -63.24 -20.42
C SER A 12 -36.77 -63.17 -19.30
N GLN A 13 -37.22 -63.44 -18.07
CA GLN A 13 -36.42 -63.84 -16.92
C GLN A 13 -35.85 -65.25 -17.12
N SER A 14 -34.67 -65.56 -16.60
CA SER A 14 -34.38 -66.86 -15.96
C SER A 14 -33.07 -66.84 -15.15
N GLU A 15 -33.15 -67.45 -13.98
CA GLU A 15 -32.12 -67.65 -12.96
C GLU A 15 -31.04 -68.67 -13.35
N ASN A 16 -29.93 -68.62 -12.58
CA ASN A 16 -29.02 -69.72 -12.19
C ASN A 16 -28.30 -70.56 -13.27
N SER A 17 -26.96 -70.49 -13.24
CA SER A 17 -26.12 -71.70 -13.08
C SER A 17 -24.67 -71.30 -12.79
N LEU A 18 -24.13 -71.87 -11.70
CA LEU A 18 -22.70 -71.99 -11.47
C LEU A 18 -22.09 -72.81 -12.60
N GLU A 19 -21.13 -72.26 -13.34
CA GLU A 19 -20.11 -73.06 -14.02
C GLU A 19 -18.72 -72.43 -13.83
N THR A 20 -17.85 -73.19 -13.19
CA THR A 20 -16.42 -72.94 -12.94
C THR A 20 -15.60 -72.96 -14.23
N PRO A 21 -14.57 -72.12 -14.41
CA PRO A 21 -13.45 -72.44 -15.28
C PRO A 21 -12.35 -73.21 -14.51
N PRO A 22 -11.58 -74.07 -15.18
CA PRO A 22 -10.80 -75.12 -14.55
C PRO A 22 -9.56 -74.60 -13.85
N THR A 23 -9.24 -75.25 -12.73
CA THR A 23 -7.94 -75.23 -12.10
C THR A 23 -6.88 -75.78 -13.05
N VAL A 24 -5.95 -74.91 -13.48
CA VAL A 24 -4.60 -75.33 -13.86
C VAL A 24 -3.62 -74.51 -13.03
N PHE A 25 -2.97 -75.22 -12.11
CA PHE A 25 -1.85 -74.79 -11.29
C PHE A 25 -0.66 -74.41 -12.19
N ASN A 26 -0.03 -73.26 -11.96
CA ASN A 26 1.43 -73.18 -11.82
C ASN A 26 1.93 -71.79 -11.35
N SER A 27 2.52 -71.82 -10.14
CA SER A 27 3.76 -71.14 -9.73
C SER A 27 3.99 -69.65 -10.06
N ALA A 28 3.72 -68.78 -9.08
CA ALA A 28 4.59 -67.65 -8.70
C ALA A 28 4.05 -66.97 -7.42
N VAL A 29 4.20 -67.63 -6.27
CA VAL A 29 4.01 -67.00 -4.95
C VAL A 29 5.28 -66.22 -4.64
N GLY A 30 5.22 -64.89 -4.66
CA GLY A 30 6.32 -64.04 -4.21
C GLY A 30 6.35 -62.57 -4.66
N GLY A 31 5.51 -62.15 -5.63
CA GLY A 31 5.55 -60.77 -6.16
C GLY A 31 4.27 -59.94 -6.00
N GLY A 32 3.12 -60.56 -5.71
CA GLY A 32 1.83 -59.89 -5.73
C GLY A 32 1.63 -58.86 -4.62
N ALA A 33 1.86 -59.24 -3.36
CA ALA A 33 1.57 -58.38 -2.21
C ALA A 33 2.35 -57.04 -2.23
N ALA A 34 3.66 -57.10 -2.53
CA ALA A 34 4.49 -55.90 -2.63
C ALA A 34 4.13 -54.99 -3.83
N GLN A 35 3.56 -55.56 -4.90
CA GLN A 35 3.09 -54.80 -6.06
C GLN A 35 1.72 -54.14 -5.78
N TRP A 36 0.85 -54.83 -5.04
CA TRP A 36 -0.44 -54.30 -4.56
C TRP A 36 -0.26 -53.18 -3.53
N GLU A 37 0.61 -53.35 -2.51
CA GLU A 37 0.93 -52.29 -1.54
C GLU A 37 1.53 -51.05 -2.23
N ASN A 38 2.44 -51.25 -3.19
CA ASN A 38 2.99 -50.15 -4.00
C ASN A 38 1.95 -49.49 -4.93
N TRP A 39 0.86 -50.16 -5.26
CA TRP A 39 -0.23 -49.59 -6.06
C TRP A 39 -1.18 -48.77 -5.18
N GLU A 40 -1.59 -49.30 -4.02
CA GLU A 40 -2.40 -48.58 -3.03
C GLU A 40 -1.72 -47.30 -2.55
N GLN A 41 -0.42 -47.37 -2.25
CA GLN A 41 0.35 -46.19 -1.84
C GLN A 41 0.46 -45.13 -2.96
N ARG A 42 0.46 -45.54 -4.23
CA ARG A 42 0.44 -44.61 -5.38
C ARG A 42 -0.95 -44.00 -5.60
N GLU A 43 -2.02 -44.75 -5.38
CA GLU A 43 -3.40 -44.24 -5.39
C GLU A 43 -3.61 -43.23 -4.26
N GLU A 44 -3.13 -43.50 -3.05
CA GLU A 44 -3.25 -42.60 -1.89
C GLU A 44 -2.50 -41.27 -2.12
N ILE A 45 -1.28 -41.32 -2.68
CA ILE A 45 -0.53 -40.11 -3.08
C ILE A 45 -1.26 -39.35 -4.19
N ARG A 46 -1.84 -40.05 -5.18
CA ARG A 46 -2.61 -39.43 -6.28
C ARG A 46 -3.88 -38.76 -5.75
N HIS A 47 -4.62 -39.41 -4.86
CA HIS A 47 -5.80 -38.86 -4.22
C HIS A 47 -5.47 -37.66 -3.32
N GLY A 48 -4.37 -37.71 -2.56
CA GLY A 48 -3.85 -36.57 -1.80
C GLY A 48 -3.48 -35.39 -2.69
N TYR A 49 -2.78 -35.63 -3.79
CA TYR A 49 -2.42 -34.59 -4.77
C TYR A 49 -3.65 -33.97 -5.44
N ILE A 50 -4.61 -34.79 -5.88
CA ILE A 50 -5.88 -34.33 -6.46
C ILE A 50 -6.66 -33.51 -5.42
N GLY A 51 -6.71 -33.94 -4.15
CA GLY A 51 -7.36 -33.20 -3.07
C GLY A 51 -6.75 -31.82 -2.85
N VAL A 52 -5.41 -31.72 -2.83
CA VAL A 52 -4.70 -30.44 -2.70
C VAL A 52 -4.95 -29.53 -3.90
N VAL A 53 -4.91 -30.07 -5.12
CA VAL A 53 -5.18 -29.31 -6.35
C VAL A 53 -6.63 -28.82 -6.37
N MET A 54 -7.60 -29.66 -6.02
CA MET A 54 -9.02 -29.28 -5.96
C MET A 54 -9.29 -28.22 -4.89
N ALA A 55 -8.69 -28.35 -3.70
CA ALA A 55 -8.79 -27.33 -2.65
C ALA A 55 -8.18 -25.99 -3.08
N PHE A 56 -7.04 -26.03 -3.78
CA PHE A 56 -6.44 -24.82 -4.35
C PHE A 56 -7.32 -24.19 -5.44
N VAL A 57 -7.87 -24.98 -6.35
CA VAL A 57 -8.80 -24.52 -7.39
C VAL A 57 -10.04 -23.90 -6.76
N GLU A 58 -10.65 -24.54 -5.77
CA GLU A 58 -11.84 -24.05 -5.07
C GLU A 58 -11.58 -22.74 -4.32
N LEU A 59 -10.42 -22.64 -3.65
CA LEU A 59 -9.98 -21.42 -2.98
C LEU A 59 -9.78 -20.28 -3.99
N THR A 60 -9.11 -20.54 -5.11
CA THR A 60 -8.88 -19.53 -6.15
C THR A 60 -10.18 -19.09 -6.82
N SER A 61 -11.12 -20.01 -7.08
CA SER A 61 -12.44 -19.67 -7.64
C SER A 61 -13.28 -18.84 -6.66
N THR A 62 -13.24 -19.18 -5.38
CA THR A 62 -13.95 -18.43 -4.33
C THR A 62 -13.37 -17.02 -4.19
N ALA A 63 -12.04 -16.90 -4.17
CA ALA A 63 -11.35 -15.61 -4.12
C ALA A 63 -11.67 -14.74 -5.34
N ALA A 64 -11.68 -15.31 -6.55
CA ALA A 64 -12.04 -14.61 -7.77
C ALA A 64 -13.49 -14.10 -7.73
N GLN A 65 -14.45 -14.93 -7.30
CA GLN A 65 -15.84 -14.51 -7.17
C GLN A 65 -16.04 -13.41 -6.13
N LEU A 66 -15.33 -13.47 -5.00
CA LEU A 66 -15.36 -12.41 -3.99
C LEU A 66 -14.76 -11.11 -4.53
N TYR A 67 -13.64 -11.20 -5.25
CA TYR A 67 -13.03 -10.07 -5.91
C TYR A 67 -13.98 -9.42 -6.91
N ASP A 68 -14.61 -10.21 -7.79
CA ASP A 68 -15.56 -9.70 -8.79
C ASP A 68 -16.78 -9.03 -8.14
N LYS A 69 -17.35 -9.65 -7.10
CA LYS A 69 -18.46 -9.06 -6.33
C LYS A 69 -18.07 -7.74 -5.70
N TRP A 70 -16.86 -7.65 -5.17
CA TRP A 70 -16.34 -6.44 -4.54
C TRP A 70 -16.07 -5.33 -5.56
N MET A 71 -15.45 -5.67 -6.69
CA MET A 71 -15.15 -4.75 -7.79
C MET A 71 -16.40 -4.19 -8.49
N LYS A 72 -17.58 -4.82 -8.35
CA LYS A 72 -18.86 -4.25 -8.83
C LYS A 72 -19.25 -2.95 -8.15
N ARG A 73 -18.78 -2.70 -6.92
CA ARG A 73 -19.05 -1.45 -6.16
C ARG A 73 -18.06 -0.33 -6.49
N ALA A 74 -17.12 -0.61 -7.37
CA ALA A 74 -16.01 0.26 -7.63
C ALA A 74 -16.38 1.31 -8.68
N ASP A 75 -15.84 2.53 -8.53
CA ASP A 75 -16.19 3.69 -9.36
C ASP A 75 -15.85 3.45 -10.85
N PRO A 76 -16.82 3.46 -11.77
CA PRO A 76 -16.54 3.20 -13.19
C PRO A 76 -15.72 4.33 -13.85
N ARG A 77 -15.65 5.52 -13.25
CA ARG A 77 -14.92 6.69 -13.81
C ARG A 77 -13.41 6.47 -13.82
N THR A 78 -12.88 5.70 -12.89
CA THR A 78 -11.43 5.50 -12.69
C THR A 78 -10.91 4.20 -13.30
N LYS A 79 -11.77 3.38 -13.89
CA LYS A 79 -11.45 2.01 -14.37
C LYS A 79 -10.24 1.95 -15.30
N ASP A 80 -10.17 2.86 -16.26
CA ASP A 80 -9.16 2.82 -17.34
C ASP A 80 -7.92 3.69 -17.01
N TRP A 81 -7.85 4.22 -15.79
CA TRP A 81 -6.70 5.01 -15.36
C TRP A 81 -5.53 4.12 -14.99
N LEU A 82 -4.32 4.67 -15.13
CA LEU A 82 -3.09 3.95 -14.88
C LEU A 82 -3.08 3.41 -13.43
N LEU A 83 -2.70 2.13 -13.30
CA LEU A 83 -2.71 1.32 -12.06
C LEU A 83 -4.10 1.05 -11.44
N MET A 84 -5.21 1.43 -12.07
CA MET A 84 -6.56 1.26 -11.48
C MET A 84 -7.30 -0.01 -11.86
N SER A 85 -6.76 -0.83 -12.76
CA SER A 85 -7.38 -2.07 -13.23
C SER A 85 -7.55 -3.10 -12.12
N SER A 86 -6.53 -3.30 -11.29
CA SER A 86 -6.52 -4.20 -10.14
C SER A 86 -5.49 -3.73 -9.10
N PRO A 87 -5.56 -4.19 -7.84
CA PRO A 87 -4.55 -3.83 -6.84
C PRO A 87 -3.22 -4.60 -7.04
N LEU A 88 -3.16 -5.55 -7.98
CA LEU A 88 -1.99 -6.41 -8.17
C LEU A 88 -0.75 -5.65 -8.69
N PRO A 89 -0.82 -4.83 -9.74
CA PRO A 89 0.34 -4.06 -10.23
C PRO A 89 1.00 -3.21 -9.15
N GLN A 90 0.21 -2.47 -8.35
CA GLN A 90 0.78 -1.67 -7.27
C GLN A 90 1.41 -2.53 -6.17
N THR A 91 0.84 -3.69 -5.87
CA THR A 91 1.36 -4.60 -4.85
C THR A 91 2.73 -5.09 -5.28
N ILE A 92 2.89 -5.48 -6.54
CA ILE A 92 4.19 -5.87 -7.12
C ILE A 92 5.20 -4.71 -7.01
N ILE A 93 4.82 -3.49 -7.40
CA ILE A 93 5.70 -2.32 -7.31
C ILE A 93 6.16 -2.06 -5.88
N ILE A 94 5.24 -2.09 -4.90
CA ILE A 94 5.54 -1.84 -3.49
C ILE A 94 6.40 -2.97 -2.91
N SER A 95 6.12 -4.23 -3.23
CA SER A 95 6.94 -5.36 -2.81
C SER A 95 8.36 -5.27 -3.36
N LEU A 96 8.52 -4.96 -4.64
CA LEU A 96 9.83 -4.75 -5.26
C LEU A 96 10.56 -3.57 -4.62
N TYR A 97 9.86 -2.48 -4.32
CA TYR A 97 10.40 -1.35 -3.58
C TYR A 97 10.91 -1.76 -2.20
N ILE A 98 10.13 -2.49 -1.40
CA ILE A 98 10.54 -2.95 -0.06
C ILE A 98 11.78 -3.84 -0.15
N VAL A 99 11.78 -4.83 -1.07
CA VAL A 99 12.92 -5.72 -1.30
C VAL A 99 14.16 -4.91 -1.70
N PHE A 100 13.99 -3.93 -2.58
CA PHE A 100 15.07 -3.05 -3.00
C PHE A 100 15.65 -2.25 -1.83
N VAL A 101 14.82 -1.54 -1.07
CA VAL A 101 15.33 -0.61 -0.04
C VAL A 101 15.84 -1.31 1.21
N MET A 102 15.29 -2.47 1.56
CA MET A 102 15.66 -3.20 2.78
C MET A 102 16.78 -4.21 2.56
N VAL A 103 16.90 -4.78 1.37
CA VAL A 103 17.79 -5.93 1.13
C VAL A 103 18.72 -5.69 -0.05
N LEU A 104 18.19 -5.59 -1.27
CA LEU A 104 18.99 -5.62 -2.50
C LEU A 104 19.87 -4.38 -2.64
N GLY A 105 19.29 -3.19 -2.50
CA GLY A 105 19.98 -1.91 -2.64
C GLY A 105 21.13 -1.71 -1.65
N PRO A 106 20.93 -1.91 -0.32
CA PRO A 106 22.01 -1.87 0.65
C PRO A 106 23.15 -2.85 0.34
N ARG A 107 22.85 -4.09 -0.07
CA ARG A 107 23.85 -5.10 -0.48
C ARG A 107 24.63 -4.66 -1.72
N LEU A 108 23.95 -4.15 -2.75
CA LEU A 108 24.60 -3.65 -3.96
C LEU A 108 25.50 -2.43 -3.69
N MET A 109 25.18 -1.64 -2.66
CA MET A 109 25.91 -0.43 -2.27
C MET A 109 27.01 -0.68 -1.23
N GLU A 110 27.13 -1.89 -0.68
CA GLU A 110 28.08 -2.22 0.40
C GLU A 110 29.52 -1.88 0.00
N ASN A 111 29.95 -2.39 -1.16
CA ASN A 111 31.29 -2.21 -1.71
C ASN A 111 31.39 -1.05 -2.73
N ARG A 112 30.39 -0.15 -2.76
CA ARG A 112 30.38 1.03 -3.64
C ARG A 112 30.47 2.32 -2.84
N LYS A 113 31.05 3.35 -3.46
CA LYS A 113 31.02 4.72 -2.94
C LYS A 113 29.60 5.29 -3.07
N PRO A 114 29.14 6.14 -2.14
CA PRO A 114 27.83 6.78 -2.24
C PRO A 114 27.77 7.67 -3.49
N PHE A 115 26.65 7.62 -4.21
CA PHE A 115 26.46 8.44 -5.41
C PHE A 115 26.32 9.93 -5.06
N ASP A 116 26.92 10.80 -5.87
CA ASP A 116 26.64 12.23 -5.81
C ASP A 116 25.40 12.57 -6.64
N LEU A 117 24.27 12.64 -5.94
CA LEU A 117 22.96 12.93 -6.51
C LEU A 117 22.48 14.35 -6.19
N LYS A 118 23.39 15.30 -5.92
CA LYS A 118 23.02 16.65 -5.47
C LYS A 118 22.04 17.34 -6.43
N ARG A 119 22.36 17.41 -7.72
CA ARG A 119 21.51 18.07 -8.73
C ARG A 119 20.18 17.36 -8.92
N VAL A 120 20.20 16.03 -8.96
CA VAL A 120 19.02 15.18 -9.07
C VAL A 120 18.08 15.43 -7.90
N LEU A 121 18.60 15.45 -6.67
CA LEU A 121 17.82 15.74 -5.48
C LEU A 121 17.22 17.15 -5.49
N ILE A 122 17.99 18.16 -5.90
CA ILE A 122 17.47 19.53 -5.98
C ILE A 122 16.28 19.56 -6.94
N LEU A 123 16.45 19.06 -8.17
CA LEU A 123 15.39 19.02 -9.17
C LEU A 123 14.18 18.24 -8.66
N TYR A 124 14.39 17.02 -8.18
CA TYR A 124 13.35 16.16 -7.64
C TYR A 124 12.55 16.83 -6.51
N ASN A 125 13.21 17.39 -5.50
CA ASN A 125 12.52 18.02 -4.37
C ASN A 125 11.68 19.22 -4.84
N PHE A 126 12.20 20.07 -5.73
CA PHE A 126 11.44 21.21 -6.26
C PHE A 126 10.30 20.77 -7.20
N SER A 127 10.46 19.69 -7.96
CA SER A 127 9.38 19.09 -8.74
C SER A 127 8.26 18.56 -7.84
N VAL A 128 8.59 17.90 -6.72
CA VAL A 128 7.58 17.44 -5.76
C VAL A 128 6.92 18.61 -5.04
N VAL A 129 7.64 19.71 -4.75
CA VAL A 129 7.03 20.95 -4.26
C VAL A 129 6.00 21.48 -5.26
N ALA A 130 6.36 21.63 -6.54
CA ALA A 130 5.47 22.13 -7.57
C ALA A 130 4.23 21.23 -7.74
N LEU A 131 4.43 19.91 -7.75
CA LEU A 131 3.34 18.93 -7.79
C LEU A 131 2.43 19.06 -6.56
N SER A 132 3.00 19.24 -5.37
CA SER A 132 2.24 19.39 -4.12
C SER A 132 1.44 20.69 -4.07
N VAL A 133 1.98 21.80 -4.59
CA VAL A 133 1.25 23.07 -4.76
C VAL A 133 0.09 22.87 -5.73
N TYR A 134 0.34 22.24 -6.87
CA TYR A 134 -0.70 21.96 -7.87
C TYR A 134 -1.81 21.08 -7.28
N MET A 135 -1.48 19.97 -6.63
CA MET A 135 -2.48 19.10 -6.00
C MET A 135 -3.27 19.82 -4.88
N SER A 136 -2.61 20.66 -4.08
CA SER A 136 -3.30 21.47 -3.07
C SER A 136 -4.34 22.39 -3.71
N TYR A 137 -3.95 23.10 -4.77
CA TYR A 137 -4.85 23.95 -5.54
C TYR A 137 -6.01 23.14 -6.15
N GLU A 138 -5.71 21.99 -6.76
CA GLU A 138 -6.72 21.13 -7.35
C GLU A 138 -7.71 20.59 -6.31
N PHE A 139 -7.25 20.17 -5.12
CA PHE A 139 -8.15 19.75 -4.05
C PHE A 139 -9.05 20.90 -3.57
N VAL A 140 -8.50 22.10 -3.40
CA VAL A 140 -9.28 23.31 -3.05
C VAL A 140 -10.35 23.56 -4.11
N MET A 141 -9.97 23.59 -5.38
CA MET A 141 -10.91 23.93 -6.46
C MET A 141 -11.85 22.78 -6.85
N SER A 142 -11.58 21.55 -6.41
CA SER A 142 -12.43 20.39 -6.65
C SER A 142 -13.54 20.22 -5.61
N GLY A 143 -13.50 20.94 -4.48
CA GLY A 143 -14.57 20.93 -3.49
C GLY A 143 -14.26 21.72 -2.23
N TRP A 144 -13.04 21.59 -1.69
CA TRP A 144 -12.67 22.12 -0.37
C TRP A 144 -12.74 23.65 -0.24
N GLY A 145 -12.62 24.39 -1.34
CA GLY A 145 -12.81 25.85 -1.38
C GLY A 145 -14.01 26.30 -2.22
N THR A 146 -14.82 25.37 -2.71
CA THR A 146 -15.88 25.66 -3.69
C THR A 146 -17.25 25.10 -3.32
N GLY A 147 -17.39 24.31 -2.26
CA GLY A 147 -18.70 23.83 -1.80
C GLY A 147 -18.70 22.81 -0.66
N TYR A 148 -17.55 22.23 -0.29
CA TYR A 148 -17.48 21.32 0.85
C TYR A 148 -17.66 22.08 2.17
N SER A 149 -18.36 21.43 3.10
CA SER A 149 -18.75 21.96 4.40
C SER A 149 -17.70 21.75 5.50
N PHE A 150 -16.68 20.92 5.27
CA PHE A 150 -15.76 20.39 6.28
C PHE A 150 -16.45 19.50 7.35
N GLY A 151 -17.66 19.04 7.03
CA GLY A 151 -18.47 18.13 7.82
C GLY A 151 -18.75 16.84 7.06
N CYS A 152 -20.03 16.54 6.81
CA CYS A 152 -20.44 15.37 6.04
C CYS A 152 -20.36 15.63 4.54
N ASP A 153 -19.16 15.70 4.00
CA ASP A 153 -18.95 15.86 2.56
C ASP A 153 -18.94 14.49 1.87
N LEU A 154 -19.92 14.26 1.01
CA LEU A 154 -20.09 13.00 0.30
C LEU A 154 -19.26 12.96 -0.99
N VAL A 155 -19.04 11.74 -1.49
CA VAL A 155 -18.44 11.54 -2.81
C VAL A 155 -19.50 11.84 -3.88
N ASP A 156 -19.23 12.79 -4.77
CA ASP A 156 -20.01 12.98 -5.99
C ASP A 156 -19.53 11.97 -7.05
N TYR A 157 -20.39 11.00 -7.40
CA TYR A 157 -20.13 9.97 -8.41
C TYR A 157 -20.57 10.36 -9.83
N SER A 158 -21.09 11.57 -10.01
CA SER A 158 -21.46 12.09 -11.33
C SER A 158 -20.23 12.28 -12.22
N ARG A 159 -20.47 12.53 -13.51
CA ARG A 159 -19.44 12.93 -14.48
C ARG A 159 -19.40 14.45 -14.65
N SER A 160 -19.85 15.22 -13.66
CA SER A 160 -19.73 16.68 -13.67
C SER A 160 -18.24 17.10 -13.74
N PRO A 161 -17.91 18.26 -14.32
CA PRO A 161 -16.53 18.73 -14.37
C PRO A 161 -15.85 18.77 -13.00
N GLN A 162 -16.56 19.20 -11.95
CA GLN A 162 -16.04 19.27 -10.59
C GLN A 162 -15.81 17.88 -9.98
N ALA A 163 -16.75 16.94 -10.16
CA ALA A 163 -16.62 15.58 -9.65
C ALA A 163 -15.46 14.83 -10.33
N MET A 164 -15.33 14.97 -11.65
CA MET A 164 -14.21 14.40 -12.40
C MET A 164 -12.88 15.03 -12.00
N ARG A 165 -12.85 16.35 -11.71
CA ARG A 165 -11.66 17.04 -11.21
C ARG A 165 -11.23 16.50 -9.84
N MET A 166 -12.16 16.31 -8.91
CA MET A 166 -11.86 15.69 -7.61
C MET A 166 -11.29 14.28 -7.79
N ALA A 167 -11.92 13.46 -8.63
CA ALA A 167 -11.45 12.10 -8.86
C ALA A 167 -10.06 12.06 -9.50
N ASN A 168 -9.80 12.89 -10.51
CA ASN A 168 -8.49 13.05 -11.12
C ASN A 168 -7.44 13.49 -10.10
N THR A 169 -7.80 14.41 -9.21
CA THR A 169 -6.90 14.89 -8.14
C THR A 169 -6.58 13.77 -7.14
N CYS A 170 -7.56 12.95 -6.77
CA CYS A 170 -7.35 11.78 -5.92
C CYS A 170 -6.39 10.78 -6.58
N TRP A 171 -6.56 10.52 -7.88
CA TRP A 171 -5.65 9.65 -8.64
C TRP A 171 -4.25 10.25 -8.75
N LEU A 172 -4.13 11.55 -9.00
CA LEU A 172 -2.84 12.23 -9.06
C LEU A 172 -2.12 12.18 -7.71
N TYR A 173 -2.85 12.37 -6.61
CA TYR A 173 -2.32 12.20 -5.25
C TYR A 173 -1.86 10.76 -5.01
N TYR A 174 -2.66 9.77 -5.38
CA TYR A 174 -2.27 8.35 -5.34
C TYR A 174 -0.98 8.09 -6.13
N PHE A 175 -0.91 8.56 -7.38
CA PHE A 175 0.25 8.39 -8.24
C PHE A 175 1.49 9.09 -7.67
N SER A 176 1.32 10.27 -7.06
CA SER A 176 2.42 10.99 -6.41
C SER A 176 3.10 10.17 -5.32
N LYS A 177 2.40 9.28 -4.62
CA LYS A 177 2.99 8.41 -3.60
C LYS A 177 4.02 7.44 -4.18
N PHE A 178 3.88 7.03 -5.45
CA PHE A 178 4.90 6.22 -6.13
C PHE A 178 6.12 7.04 -6.50
N ILE A 179 5.94 8.30 -6.90
CA ILE A 179 7.05 9.22 -7.15
C ILE A 179 7.86 9.41 -5.86
N GLU A 180 7.18 9.55 -4.72
CA GLU A 180 7.79 9.71 -3.41
C GLU A 180 8.57 8.48 -2.93
N LEU A 181 8.38 7.28 -3.52
CA LEU A 181 9.24 6.11 -3.23
C LEU A 181 10.71 6.38 -3.58
N LEU A 182 10.98 7.32 -4.48
CA LEU A 182 12.33 7.73 -4.84
C LEU A 182 13.09 8.33 -3.66
N ASP A 183 12.42 8.88 -2.64
CA ASP A 183 13.06 9.38 -1.41
C ASP A 183 13.98 8.32 -0.80
N THR A 184 13.43 7.13 -0.59
CA THR A 184 14.15 6.01 0.02
C THR A 184 15.20 5.44 -0.93
N VAL A 185 14.92 5.42 -2.24
CA VAL A 185 15.91 5.03 -3.26
C VAL A 185 17.13 5.95 -3.18
N PHE A 186 16.93 7.26 -3.07
CA PHE A 186 18.04 8.21 -2.90
C PHE A 186 18.77 8.02 -1.57
N PHE A 187 18.09 7.63 -0.49
CA PHE A 187 18.77 7.28 0.77
C PHE A 187 19.69 6.08 0.61
N VAL A 188 19.23 5.02 -0.06
CA VAL A 188 20.03 3.82 -0.35
C VAL A 188 21.26 4.18 -1.18
N LEU A 189 21.06 4.85 -2.33
CA LEU A 189 22.15 5.21 -3.25
C LEU A 189 23.18 6.16 -2.64
N ARG A 190 22.79 6.96 -1.64
CA ARG A 190 23.69 7.86 -0.90
C ARG A 190 24.24 7.25 0.39
N LYS A 191 23.98 5.97 0.66
CA LYS A 191 24.34 5.24 1.90
C LYS A 191 23.88 5.99 3.17
N LYS A 192 22.68 6.56 3.14
CA LYS A 192 22.03 7.25 4.27
C LYS A 192 21.06 6.33 5.00
N ASN A 193 21.56 5.15 5.40
CA ASN A 193 20.76 4.10 6.04
C ASN A 193 20.09 4.56 7.34
N ASN A 194 20.66 5.55 8.03
CA ASN A 194 20.05 6.18 9.22
C ASN A 194 18.76 6.97 8.91
N GLN A 195 18.46 7.24 7.64
CA GLN A 195 17.20 7.85 7.20
C GLN A 195 16.14 6.81 6.85
N ILE A 196 16.53 5.57 6.56
CA ILE A 196 15.65 4.45 6.25
C ILE A 196 15.14 3.84 7.57
N SER A 197 14.20 4.53 8.21
CA SER A 197 13.56 4.05 9.44
C SER A 197 12.32 3.20 9.10
N PHE A 198 11.89 2.39 10.07
CA PHE A 198 10.60 1.69 9.99
C PHE A 198 9.46 2.66 9.67
N LEU A 199 9.39 3.81 10.35
CA LEU A 199 8.40 4.85 10.10
C LEU A 199 8.36 5.26 8.63
N HIS A 200 9.52 5.50 8.02
CA HIS A 200 9.60 5.96 6.64
C HIS A 200 9.17 4.86 5.65
N VAL A 201 9.72 3.65 5.78
CA VAL A 201 9.38 2.55 4.87
C VAL A 201 7.92 2.12 5.04
N TYR A 202 7.42 2.04 6.27
CA TYR A 202 6.01 1.74 6.56
C TYR A 202 5.09 2.77 5.92
N HIS A 203 5.32 4.06 6.16
CA HIS A 203 4.56 5.15 5.55
C HIS A 203 4.56 5.07 4.01
N HIS A 204 5.73 5.04 3.38
CA HIS A 204 5.83 5.03 1.92
C HIS A 204 5.31 3.74 1.27
N SER A 205 5.16 2.64 2.02
CA SER A 205 4.57 1.41 1.49
C SER A 205 3.05 1.39 1.66
N ILE A 206 2.56 1.77 2.84
CA ILE A 206 1.14 1.64 3.16
C ILE A 206 0.29 2.73 2.49
N MET A 207 0.83 3.95 2.35
CA MET A 207 0.10 5.07 1.76
C MET A 207 -0.33 4.82 0.30
N PRO A 208 0.55 4.46 -0.66
CA PRO A 208 0.10 4.12 -2.01
C PRO A 208 -0.83 2.90 -1.99
N PHE A 209 -0.51 1.86 -1.20
CA PHE A 209 -1.33 0.65 -1.14
C PHE A 209 -2.78 0.93 -0.79
N THR A 210 -3.04 1.71 0.27
CA THR A 210 -4.39 2.02 0.72
C THR A 210 -5.09 3.06 -0.14
N TRP A 211 -4.36 4.03 -0.70
CA TRP A 211 -4.93 5.07 -1.55
C TRP A 211 -5.57 4.52 -2.83
N TRP A 212 -5.08 3.41 -3.35
CA TRP A 212 -5.72 2.73 -4.48
C TRP A 212 -7.19 2.42 -4.20
N PHE A 213 -7.51 1.95 -2.99
CA PHE A 213 -8.89 1.66 -2.60
C PHE A 213 -9.71 2.95 -2.48
N GLY A 214 -9.11 4.03 -1.96
CA GLY A 214 -9.74 5.35 -1.93
C GLY A 214 -10.11 5.83 -3.35
N VAL A 215 -9.16 5.81 -4.29
CA VAL A 215 -9.40 6.22 -5.69
C VAL A 215 -10.38 5.29 -6.40
N ARG A 216 -10.31 3.99 -6.11
CA ARG A 216 -11.11 2.98 -6.81
C ARG A 216 -12.58 2.99 -6.36
N PHE A 217 -12.87 3.37 -5.12
CA PHE A 217 -14.21 3.27 -4.55
C PHE A 217 -14.81 4.62 -4.11
N ALA A 218 -14.01 5.51 -3.53
CA ALA A 218 -14.48 6.76 -2.94
C ALA A 218 -13.58 7.97 -3.29
N PRO A 219 -13.41 8.32 -4.59
CA PRO A 219 -12.51 9.39 -5.01
C PRO A 219 -13.12 10.79 -4.80
N GLY A 220 -13.36 11.17 -3.54
CA GLY A 220 -13.92 12.47 -3.16
C GLY A 220 -14.43 12.53 -1.72
N GLY A 221 -15.14 13.60 -1.39
CA GLY A 221 -15.77 13.80 -0.09
C GLY A 221 -14.79 13.97 1.07
N LEU A 222 -15.31 13.78 2.29
CA LEU A 222 -14.61 14.00 3.56
C LEU A 222 -13.35 13.13 3.71
N GLY A 223 -13.29 11.99 3.01
CA GLY A 223 -12.11 11.12 2.96
C GLY A 223 -10.88 11.77 2.32
N THR A 224 -11.03 12.86 1.56
CA THR A 224 -9.90 13.52 0.87
C THR A 224 -9.24 14.64 1.68
N PHE A 225 -9.80 15.01 2.83
CA PHE A 225 -9.30 16.14 3.65
C PHE A 225 -7.83 15.97 4.05
N HIS A 226 -7.46 14.75 4.44
CA HIS A 226 -6.10 14.46 4.84
C HIS A 226 -5.10 14.57 3.67
N ALA A 227 -5.56 14.36 2.43
CA ALA A 227 -4.76 14.53 1.22
C ALA A 227 -4.46 16.01 0.98
N LEU A 228 -5.48 16.86 1.10
CA LEU A 228 -5.33 18.32 1.00
C LEU A 228 -4.31 18.83 2.02
N LEU A 229 -4.49 18.50 3.31
CA LEU A 229 -3.53 18.91 4.34
C LEU A 229 -2.15 18.31 4.12
N ASN A 230 -2.05 17.05 3.69
CA ASN A 230 -0.76 16.44 3.41
C ASN A 230 -0.01 17.15 2.27
N CYS A 231 -0.70 17.55 1.20
CA CYS A 231 -0.08 18.29 0.10
C CYS A 231 0.50 19.62 0.60
N ILE A 232 -0.25 20.37 1.42
CA ILE A 232 0.21 21.64 2.01
C ILE A 232 1.47 21.42 2.86
N VAL A 233 1.48 20.38 3.70
CA VAL A 233 2.67 20.05 4.51
C VAL A 233 3.82 19.53 3.65
N HIS A 234 3.54 18.81 2.57
CA HIS A 234 4.55 18.33 1.62
C HIS A 234 5.24 19.48 0.89
N VAL A 235 4.55 20.58 0.57
CA VAL A 235 5.18 21.81 0.07
C VAL A 235 6.28 22.28 1.04
N ILE A 236 5.98 22.34 2.34
CA ILE A 236 6.92 22.81 3.37
C ILE A 236 8.07 21.78 3.55
N MET A 237 7.74 20.50 3.60
CA MET A 237 8.70 19.41 3.82
C MET A 237 9.69 19.27 2.66
N TYR A 238 9.22 19.22 1.42
CA TYR A 238 10.10 19.10 0.25
C TYR A 238 10.87 20.38 -0.04
N THR A 239 10.33 21.55 0.33
CA THR A 239 11.11 22.80 0.34
C THR A 239 12.30 22.69 1.31
N TYR A 240 12.06 22.19 2.53
CA TYR A 240 13.14 21.92 3.48
C TYR A 240 14.18 20.95 2.91
N TYR A 241 13.75 19.85 2.27
CA TYR A 241 14.66 18.88 1.69
C TYR A 241 15.45 19.44 0.50
N GLY A 242 14.81 20.21 -0.40
CA GLY A 242 15.47 20.90 -1.50
C GLY A 242 16.53 21.89 -1.02
N LEU A 243 16.21 22.73 -0.03
CA LEU A 243 17.18 23.63 0.58
C LEU A 243 18.31 22.88 1.29
N SER A 244 18.01 21.75 1.93
CA SER A 244 19.03 20.93 2.57
C SER A 244 19.98 20.27 1.56
N ALA A 245 19.53 20.01 0.34
CA ALA A 245 20.32 19.43 -0.74
C ALA A 245 21.32 20.43 -1.35
N LEU A 246 21.12 21.75 -1.21
CA LEU A 246 22.06 22.79 -1.68
C LEU A 246 23.43 22.71 -1.00
N GLY A 247 23.51 22.05 0.16
CA GLY A 247 24.76 21.67 0.82
C GLY A 247 25.00 22.35 2.18
N PRO A 248 26.16 22.15 2.79
CA PRO A 248 26.46 22.62 4.15
C PRO A 248 26.32 24.15 4.30
N ALA A 249 26.65 24.90 3.26
CA ALA A 249 26.52 26.36 3.23
C ALA A 249 25.09 26.85 3.46
N TYR A 250 24.08 26.08 3.06
CA TYR A 250 22.66 26.42 3.22
C TYR A 250 22.03 25.74 4.44
N GLN A 251 22.51 24.55 4.81
CA GLN A 251 21.99 23.80 5.97
C GLN A 251 22.14 24.56 7.30
N LYS A 252 23.09 25.50 7.40
CA LYS A 252 23.26 26.38 8.56
C LYS A 252 22.11 27.38 8.75
N TYR A 253 21.25 27.60 7.75
CA TYR A 253 20.07 28.46 7.88
C TYR A 253 18.79 27.66 8.20
N LEU A 254 18.86 26.33 8.18
CA LEU A 254 17.71 25.43 8.41
C LEU A 254 17.47 25.16 9.91
N TRP A 255 17.40 26.22 10.72
CA TRP A 255 17.17 26.16 12.16
C TRP A 255 15.76 25.62 12.51
N TRP A 256 14.79 25.85 11.62
CA TRP A 256 13.37 25.54 11.81
C TRP A 256 12.98 24.08 11.56
N LYS A 257 13.95 23.15 11.49
CA LYS A 257 13.70 21.70 11.34
C LYS A 257 12.72 21.15 12.39
N LYS A 258 12.80 21.64 13.64
CA LYS A 258 11.86 21.21 14.71
C LYS A 258 10.42 21.64 14.39
N HIS A 259 10.24 22.87 13.90
CA HIS A 259 8.92 23.37 13.51
C HIS A 259 8.32 22.58 12.35
N LEU A 260 9.13 22.10 11.42
CA LEU A 260 8.66 21.17 10.38
C LEU A 260 8.01 19.93 10.98
N THR A 261 8.69 19.27 11.93
CA THR A 261 8.10 18.10 12.61
C THR A 261 6.88 18.46 13.45
N SER A 262 6.84 19.65 14.05
CA SER A 262 5.65 20.14 14.76
C SER A 262 4.45 20.32 13.83
N ILE A 263 4.65 20.85 12.63
CA ILE A 263 3.60 20.99 11.62
C ILE A 263 3.10 19.62 11.17
N GLN A 264 3.99 18.65 10.97
CA GLN A 264 3.59 17.26 10.65
C GLN A 264 2.76 16.62 11.77
N LEU A 265 3.13 16.82 13.04
CA LEU A 265 2.34 16.36 14.18
C LEU A 265 0.96 17.03 14.23
N LEU A 266 0.92 18.36 14.03
CA LEU A 266 -0.31 19.13 13.98
C LEU A 266 -1.23 18.66 12.84
N GLN A 267 -0.67 18.31 11.68
CA GLN A 267 -1.43 17.72 10.57
C GLN A 267 -2.18 16.47 11.01
N PHE A 268 -1.53 15.53 11.69
CA PHE A 268 -2.20 14.32 12.16
C PHE A 268 -3.30 14.64 13.17
N VAL A 269 -3.07 15.59 14.09
CA VAL A 269 -4.10 16.01 15.03
C VAL A 269 -5.33 16.58 14.30
N ILE A 270 -5.13 17.51 13.36
CA ILE A 270 -6.23 18.14 12.61
C ILE A 270 -6.98 17.09 11.76
N VAL A 271 -6.26 16.17 11.11
CA VAL A 271 -6.89 15.07 10.34
C VAL A 271 -7.73 14.17 11.23
N ASN A 272 -7.22 13.79 12.40
CA ASN A 272 -7.96 12.95 13.35
C ASN A 272 -9.20 13.69 13.90
N LEU A 273 -9.09 14.98 14.19
CA LEU A 273 -10.25 15.78 14.63
C LEU A 273 -11.31 15.87 13.54
N HIS A 274 -10.92 16.15 12.30
CA HIS A 274 -11.84 16.22 11.17
C HIS A 274 -12.58 14.89 10.95
N ILE A 275 -11.84 13.77 10.94
CA ILE A 275 -12.43 12.44 10.71
C ILE A 275 -13.28 11.98 11.91
N ALA A 276 -12.91 12.40 13.13
CA ALA A 276 -13.66 12.05 14.34
C ALA A 276 -15.09 12.62 14.33
N GLN A 277 -15.32 13.74 13.64
CA GLN A 277 -16.67 14.31 13.49
C GLN A 277 -17.66 13.28 12.94
N TYR A 278 -17.23 12.40 12.03
CA TYR A 278 -18.08 11.35 11.45
C TYR A 278 -18.74 10.45 12.52
N PHE A 279 -18.03 10.16 13.62
CA PHE A 279 -18.56 9.33 14.70
C PHE A 279 -19.65 10.01 15.53
N PHE A 280 -19.78 11.33 15.41
CA PHE A 280 -20.79 12.13 16.11
C PHE A 280 -21.92 12.62 15.18
N MET A 281 -21.78 12.44 13.86
CA MET A 281 -22.83 12.75 12.89
C MET A 281 -23.84 11.61 12.82
N LYS A 282 -25.09 11.88 13.22
CA LYS A 282 -26.16 10.85 13.23
C LYS A 282 -26.60 10.43 11.83
N ASP A 283 -26.60 11.37 10.87
CA ASP A 283 -27.21 11.19 9.56
C ASP A 283 -26.23 11.50 8.40
N CYS A 284 -25.00 10.96 8.47
CA CYS A 284 -24.02 11.11 7.39
C CYS A 284 -23.96 9.86 6.48
N PRO A 285 -24.59 9.86 5.30
CA PRO A 285 -24.68 8.70 4.42
C PRO A 285 -23.41 8.53 3.55
N TYR A 286 -22.23 8.54 4.19
CA TYR A 286 -20.97 8.32 3.48
C TYR A 286 -20.94 6.88 2.92
N PRO A 287 -20.71 6.71 1.61
CA PRO A 287 -20.94 5.43 0.92
C PRO A 287 -20.02 4.29 1.39
N PHE A 288 -18.84 4.63 1.93
CA PHE A 288 -17.84 3.66 2.37
C PHE A 288 -17.28 4.01 3.77
N PRO A 289 -18.03 3.75 4.85
CA PRO A 289 -17.60 4.05 6.22
C PRO A 289 -16.25 3.41 6.59
N LEU A 290 -15.93 2.26 6.00
CA LEU A 290 -14.66 1.56 6.18
C LEU A 290 -13.44 2.48 5.98
N PHE A 291 -13.45 3.36 4.97
CA PHE A 291 -12.33 4.25 4.73
C PHE A 291 -12.15 5.29 5.84
N ILE A 292 -13.24 5.70 6.47
CA ILE A 292 -13.22 6.64 7.60
C ILE A 292 -12.53 5.99 8.81
N TYR A 293 -12.87 4.72 9.11
CA TYR A 293 -12.19 3.95 10.15
C TYR A 293 -10.70 3.76 9.84
N ILE A 294 -10.35 3.46 8.58
CA ILE A 294 -8.94 3.30 8.17
C ILE A 294 -8.17 4.63 8.36
N ILE A 295 -8.74 5.76 7.93
CA ILE A 295 -8.12 7.08 8.09
C ILE A 295 -7.90 7.40 9.58
N ALA A 296 -8.90 7.14 10.44
CA ALA A 296 -8.78 7.36 11.87
C ALA A 296 -7.68 6.49 12.50
N VAL A 297 -7.65 5.19 12.22
CA VAL A 297 -6.62 4.28 12.73
C VAL A 297 -5.23 4.69 12.25
N TYR A 298 -5.09 5.02 10.96
CA TYR A 298 -3.80 5.45 10.40
C TYR A 298 -3.35 6.77 10.99
N GLY A 299 -4.27 7.71 11.19
CA GLY A 299 -4.02 8.97 11.87
C GLY A 299 -3.42 8.76 13.26
N LEU A 300 -3.96 7.83 14.05
CA LEU A 300 -3.44 7.49 15.38
C LEU A 300 -2.08 6.78 15.32
N VAL A 301 -1.92 5.80 14.42
CA VAL A 301 -0.65 5.08 14.23
C VAL A 301 0.47 6.04 13.85
N PHE A 302 0.24 6.94 12.87
CA PHE A 302 1.26 7.90 12.46
C PHE A 302 1.52 8.95 13.54
N LEU A 303 0.51 9.42 14.26
CA LEU A 303 0.71 10.31 15.40
C LEU A 303 1.65 9.67 16.43
N PHE A 304 1.40 8.40 16.81
CA PHE A 304 2.28 7.67 17.73
C PHE A 304 3.70 7.52 17.20
N LEU A 305 3.87 7.12 15.93
CA LEU A 305 5.20 6.94 15.33
C LEU A 305 5.97 8.26 15.23
N PHE A 306 5.30 9.38 14.94
CA PHE A 306 5.93 10.70 14.91
C PHE A 306 6.26 11.23 16.30
N LEU A 307 5.45 10.96 17.32
CA LEU A 307 5.78 11.26 18.72
C LEU A 307 7.01 10.45 19.17
N ASN A 308 7.08 9.16 18.83
CA ASN A 308 8.26 8.34 19.07
C ASN A 308 9.51 8.89 18.35
N PHE A 309 9.35 9.31 17.09
CA PHE A 309 10.43 9.99 16.35
C PHE A 309 10.86 11.27 17.06
N TRP A 310 9.93 12.11 17.51
CA TRP A 310 10.22 13.36 18.22
C TRP A 310 11.03 13.11 19.48
N TYR A 311 10.60 12.15 20.30
CA TYR A 311 11.28 11.76 21.52
C TYR A 311 12.73 11.32 21.25
N HIS A 312 12.96 10.46 20.26
CA HIS A 312 14.31 10.00 19.95
C HIS A 312 15.18 11.05 19.23
N ALA A 313 14.60 11.84 18.33
CA ALA A 313 15.33 12.80 17.50
C ALA A 313 15.70 14.07 18.28
N TYR A 314 14.78 14.59 19.10
CA TYR A 314 14.90 15.90 19.74
C TYR A 314 15.08 15.79 21.24
N THR A 315 14.25 15.02 21.95
CA THR A 315 14.36 14.88 23.42
C THR A 315 15.63 14.13 23.81
N LYS A 316 15.94 13.02 23.14
CA LYS A 316 17.21 12.27 23.30
C LYS A 316 18.36 12.82 22.44
N GLY A 317 18.15 13.90 21.69
CA GLY A 317 19.20 14.60 20.95
C GLY A 317 19.83 13.89 19.74
N LYS A 318 19.35 12.71 19.31
CA LYS A 318 20.03 11.91 18.27
C LYS A 318 20.10 12.60 16.90
N ARG A 319 19.12 13.47 16.56
CA ARG A 319 18.98 14.08 15.22
C ARG A 319 18.70 15.59 15.26
N LEU A 320 19.27 16.30 16.25
CA LEU A 320 19.17 17.76 16.39
C LEU A 320 19.59 18.53 15.11
N PRO A 321 19.06 19.74 14.89
CA PRO A 321 19.53 20.65 13.85
C PRO A 321 21.04 20.89 13.97
N LYS A 322 21.73 21.09 12.84
CA LYS A 322 23.19 21.25 12.82
C LYS A 322 23.68 22.42 13.68
N ILE A 323 22.95 23.54 13.66
CA ILE A 323 23.27 24.74 14.47
C ILE A 323 23.24 24.40 15.96
N THR A 324 22.21 23.69 16.43
CA THR A 324 22.09 23.30 17.84
C THR A 324 23.23 22.38 18.28
N LYS A 325 23.69 21.47 17.40
CA LYS A 325 24.87 20.64 17.68
C LYS A 325 26.14 21.48 17.78
N LEU A 326 26.32 22.46 16.89
CA LEU A 326 27.47 23.38 16.93
C LEU A 326 27.47 24.23 18.21
N GLN A 327 26.31 24.75 18.63
CA GLN A 327 26.17 25.51 19.87
C GLN A 327 26.44 24.64 21.12
N ASN A 328 25.93 23.41 21.18
CA ASN A 328 26.19 22.51 22.30
C ASN A 328 27.67 22.10 22.39
N ASN A 329 28.32 21.85 21.26
CA ASN A 329 29.76 21.53 21.23
C ASN A 329 30.60 22.74 21.66
N ASN A 330 30.29 23.95 21.20
CA ASN A 330 31.00 25.16 21.63
C ASN A 330 30.80 25.43 23.13
N ASN A 331 29.59 25.24 23.66
CA ASN A 331 29.32 25.41 25.08
C ASN A 331 30.02 24.36 25.96
N ASN A 332 30.17 23.12 25.49
CA ASN A 332 30.93 22.09 26.20
C ASN A 332 32.44 22.33 26.10
N GLY A 333 32.95 22.84 24.97
CA GLY A 333 34.35 23.26 24.83
C GLY A 333 34.71 24.43 25.75
N LEU A 334 33.82 25.42 25.89
CA LEU A 334 33.97 26.55 26.82
C LEU A 334 33.89 26.14 28.30
N LYS A 335 33.18 25.04 28.63
CA LYS A 335 33.15 24.49 29.99
C LYS A 335 34.41 23.67 30.32
N ASN A 336 34.98 22.96 29.35
CA ASN A 336 36.21 22.20 29.54
C ASN A 336 37.48 23.08 29.48
N GLY A 337 37.44 24.26 28.83
CA GLY A 337 38.55 25.23 28.80
C GLY A 337 38.58 26.22 29.97
N LYS A 338 37.82 25.97 31.05
CA LYS A 338 37.84 26.77 32.30
C LYS A 338 38.45 26.01 33.49
N LEU A 339 39.17 24.92 33.20
CA LEU A 339 39.97 24.14 34.14
C LEU A 339 41.42 24.10 33.64
N GLU A 340 42.04 25.27 33.46
CA GLU A 340 43.50 25.45 33.44
C GLU A 340 43.85 26.74 34.16
#